data_AF-A0A518CK78-F1
#
_entry.id   AF-A0A518CK78-F1
#
_cell.length_a   1.000
_cell.length_b   1.000
_cell.length_c   1.000
_cell.angle_alpha   90.00
_cell.angle_beta   90.00
_cell.angle_gamma   90.00
#
_symmetry.space_group_name_H-M   'P 1'
#
loop_
_entity.id
_entity.type
_entity.pdbx_description
1 polymer ?
#
loop_
_entity_poly.entity_id
_entity_poly.type
_entity_poly.pdbx_seq_one_letter_code
_entity_poly.pdbx_strand_id
1 'polypeptide(L)'
;MGGLGAGSYNAPTRLTAADRLASRSMTRAEWQDFYRALRTEARQGAADIASLPARQRGPVVSAIIDSRTGATFSANNTLTIADNLHPVLQARLQSLLNTTDLAALRSNAGSLGRWVHSTPGAHAEINALNQALWARQNAGLPIDLNEFWMVNRWLTNTAPAAPRCGYCRPLTGGVNVLTD
;
A
#
# COMPACT_ATOMS: atom_id res chain seq x y z
N MET A 1 1.52 -15.30 57.38
CA MET A 1 0.65 -16.03 56.45
C MET A 1 -0.01 -15.02 55.52
N GLY A 2 -0.04 -15.29 54.21
CA GLY A 2 -0.76 -14.45 53.24
C GLY A 2 0.11 -13.94 52.09
N GLY A 3 0.68 -14.85 51.30
CA GLY A 3 1.24 -14.50 49.99
C GLY A 3 0.11 -14.25 48.99
N LEU A 4 0.17 -13.12 48.29
CA LEU A 4 -0.61 -12.89 47.08
C LEU A 4 0.34 -13.00 45.90
N GLY A 5 0.19 -14.10 45.16
CA GLY A 5 1.00 -14.42 43.99
C GLY A 5 0.79 -13.38 42.89
N ALA A 6 1.89 -12.80 42.43
CA ALA A 6 1.95 -12.11 41.16
C ALA A 6 1.74 -13.14 40.04
N GLY A 7 0.50 -13.28 39.58
CA GLY A 7 0.17 -14.01 38.37
C GLY A 7 0.75 -13.27 37.16
N SER A 8 1.95 -13.67 36.74
CA SER A 8 2.53 -13.28 35.46
C SER A 8 1.65 -13.85 34.34
N TYR A 9 0.76 -13.03 33.79
CA TYR A 9 0.05 -13.33 32.54
C TYR A 9 1.04 -13.27 31.37
N ASN A 10 1.82 -14.35 31.18
CA ASN A 10 2.43 -14.62 29.88
C ASN A 10 1.34 -15.16 28.96
N ALA A 11 0.55 -14.26 28.36
CA ALA A 11 -0.21 -14.61 27.19
C ALA A 11 0.81 -14.98 26.09
N PRO A 12 0.70 -16.16 25.43
CA PRO A 12 1.54 -16.44 24.28
C PRO A 12 1.27 -15.37 23.24
N THR A 13 2.25 -14.51 22.97
CA THR A 13 2.23 -13.54 21.86
C THR A 13 1.89 -14.31 20.59
N ARG A 14 0.65 -14.17 20.11
CA ARG A 14 0.27 -14.73 18.81
C ARG A 14 1.19 -14.11 17.76
N LEU A 15 1.98 -14.94 17.08
CA LEU A 15 2.82 -14.50 15.97
C LEU A 15 1.94 -13.77 14.94
N THR A 16 2.33 -12.55 14.58
CA THR A 16 1.67 -11.73 13.56
C THR A 16 1.86 -12.34 12.16
N ALA A 17 1.14 -11.86 11.14
CA ALA A 17 1.41 -12.31 9.78
C ALA A 17 2.84 -11.95 9.38
N ALA A 18 3.32 -10.75 9.74
CA ALA A 18 4.72 -10.34 9.54
C ALA A 18 5.73 -11.34 10.13
N ASP A 19 5.53 -11.80 11.38
CA ASP A 19 6.44 -12.77 12.01
C ASP A 19 6.45 -14.12 11.28
N ARG A 20 5.27 -14.58 10.86
CA ARG A 20 5.12 -15.87 10.16
C ARG A 20 5.65 -15.80 8.72
N LEU A 21 5.55 -14.64 8.09
CA LEU A 21 6.14 -14.36 6.78
C LEU A 21 7.66 -14.38 6.88
N ALA A 22 8.23 -13.69 7.87
CA ALA A 22 9.67 -13.64 8.10
C ALA A 22 10.25 -15.02 8.43
N SER A 23 9.54 -15.82 9.25
CA SER A 23 9.95 -17.18 9.61
C SER A 23 9.58 -18.25 8.58
N ARG A 24 8.87 -17.86 7.51
CA ARG A 24 8.31 -18.79 6.49
C ARG A 24 7.44 -19.89 7.09
N SER A 25 6.76 -19.60 8.20
CA SER A 25 5.95 -20.57 8.93
C SER A 25 4.46 -20.53 8.55
N MET A 26 4.04 -19.64 7.64
CA MET A 26 2.66 -19.62 7.16
C MET A 26 2.35 -20.86 6.34
N THR A 27 1.28 -21.57 6.72
CA THR A 27 0.71 -22.66 5.93
C THR A 27 0.12 -22.13 4.63
N ARG A 28 -0.10 -23.03 3.66
CA ARG A 28 -0.78 -22.68 2.39
C ARG A 28 -2.15 -22.04 2.62
N ALA A 29 -2.93 -22.53 3.59
CA ALA A 29 -4.25 -22.00 3.91
C ALA A 29 -4.15 -20.56 4.46
N GLU A 30 -3.23 -20.32 5.38
CA GLU A 30 -3.01 -18.97 5.93
C GLU A 30 -2.55 -17.98 4.86
N TRP A 31 -1.69 -18.43 3.94
CA TRP A 31 -1.32 -17.62 2.77
C TRP A 31 -2.51 -17.28 1.88
N GLN A 32 -3.39 -18.26 1.64
CA GLN A 32 -4.60 -18.04 0.85
C GLN A 32 -5.55 -17.05 1.52
N ASP A 33 -5.70 -17.13 2.84
CA ASP A 33 -6.56 -16.21 3.61
C ASP A 33 -5.98 -14.80 3.64
N PHE A 34 -4.66 -14.66 3.83
CA PHE A 34 -3.96 -13.38 3.77
C PHE A 34 -4.15 -12.68 2.41
N TYR A 35 -3.93 -13.42 1.31
CA TYR A 35 -4.18 -12.88 -0.04
C TYR A 35 -5.65 -12.61 -0.32
N ARG A 36 -6.55 -13.42 0.23
CA ARG A 36 -7.98 -13.18 0.11
C ARG A 36 -8.37 -11.88 0.80
N ALA A 37 -7.88 -11.61 2.01
CA ALA A 37 -8.15 -10.38 2.75
C ALA A 37 -7.73 -9.14 1.94
N LEU A 38 -6.49 -9.11 1.46
CA LEU A 38 -5.97 -8.00 0.66
C LEU A 38 -6.77 -7.79 -0.65
N ARG A 39 -7.14 -8.87 -1.34
CA ARG A 39 -7.97 -8.77 -2.56
C ARG A 39 -9.39 -8.34 -2.27
N THR A 40 -9.96 -8.76 -1.15
CA THR A 40 -11.29 -8.31 -0.70
C THR A 40 -11.27 -6.82 -0.40
N GLU A 41 -10.26 -6.32 0.30
CA GLU A 41 -10.07 -4.88 0.52
C GLU A 41 -10.05 -4.11 -0.80
N ALA A 42 -9.25 -4.54 -1.78
CA ALA A 42 -9.19 -3.85 -3.08
C ALA A 42 -10.53 -3.87 -3.84
N ARG A 43 -11.35 -4.91 -3.67
CA ARG A 43 -12.69 -4.97 -4.25
C ARG A 43 -13.66 -4.05 -3.52
N GLN A 44 -13.58 -4.00 -2.19
CA GLN A 44 -14.42 -3.11 -1.39
C GLN A 44 -14.10 -1.65 -1.72
N GLY A 45 -12.81 -1.27 -1.69
CA GLY A 45 -12.37 0.06 -2.12
C GLY A 45 -12.82 0.40 -3.54
N ALA A 46 -12.73 -0.56 -4.48
CA ALA A 46 -13.27 -0.36 -5.83
C ALA A 46 -14.78 -0.06 -5.84
N ALA A 47 -15.56 -0.78 -5.03
CA ALA A 47 -17.00 -0.58 -4.92
C ALA A 47 -17.34 0.79 -4.31
N ASP A 48 -16.62 1.20 -3.26
CA ASP A 48 -16.80 2.49 -2.61
C ASP A 48 -16.50 3.64 -3.59
N ILE A 49 -15.40 3.51 -4.34
CA ILE A 49 -14.98 4.50 -5.36
C ILE A 49 -15.90 4.48 -6.57
N ALA A 50 -16.55 3.37 -6.92
CA ALA A 50 -17.43 3.27 -8.10
C ALA A 50 -18.58 4.29 -8.05
N SER A 51 -18.99 4.70 -6.85
CA SER A 51 -20.01 5.73 -6.60
C SER A 51 -19.58 7.15 -6.98
N LEU A 52 -18.26 7.41 -7.12
CA LEU A 52 -17.73 8.73 -7.46
C LEU A 52 -17.85 9.03 -8.97
N PRO A 53 -17.92 10.32 -9.35
CA PRO A 53 -17.85 10.73 -10.75
C PRO A 53 -16.58 10.21 -11.45
N ALA A 54 -16.68 9.84 -12.73
CA ALA A 54 -15.57 9.23 -13.48
C ALA A 54 -14.25 10.03 -13.44
N ARG A 55 -14.34 11.37 -13.39
CA ARG A 55 -13.17 12.27 -13.28
C ARG A 55 -12.47 12.22 -11.92
N GLN A 56 -13.15 11.74 -10.88
CA GLN A 56 -12.63 11.62 -9.52
C GLN A 56 -12.18 10.19 -9.18
N ARG A 57 -12.69 9.18 -9.90
CA ARG A 57 -12.34 7.77 -9.66
C ARG A 57 -10.89 7.44 -10.02
N GLY A 58 -10.37 8.04 -11.09
CA GLY A 58 -9.12 7.59 -11.69
C GLY A 58 -9.21 6.15 -12.25
N PRO A 59 -8.11 5.63 -12.82
CA PRO A 59 -8.12 4.31 -13.44
C PRO A 59 -7.89 3.15 -12.47
N VAL A 60 -7.35 3.39 -11.27
CA VAL A 60 -6.86 2.36 -10.36
C VAL A 60 -7.32 2.61 -8.93
N VAL A 61 -7.65 1.54 -8.23
CA VAL A 61 -7.65 1.49 -6.76
C VAL A 61 -6.49 0.62 -6.30
N SER A 62 -5.83 1.01 -5.23
CA SER A 62 -4.79 0.24 -4.57
C SER A 62 -5.24 -0.09 -3.17
N ALA A 63 -5.00 -1.33 -2.75
CA ALA A 63 -5.14 -1.74 -1.37
C ALA A 63 -3.76 -2.09 -0.79
N ILE A 64 -3.57 -1.76 0.47
CA ILE A 64 -2.44 -2.14 1.31
C ILE A 64 -2.96 -2.96 2.48
N ILE A 65 -2.27 -4.04 2.82
CA ILE A 65 -2.37 -4.65 4.15
C ILE A 65 -1.03 -4.52 4.86
N ASP A 66 -1.09 -4.07 6.10
CA ASP A 66 0.01 -4.12 7.04
C ASP A 66 0.03 -5.52 7.68
N SER A 67 1.01 -6.37 7.34
CA SER A 67 1.08 -7.73 7.88
C SER A 67 1.44 -7.81 9.37
N ARG A 68 1.95 -6.72 9.97
CA ARG A 68 2.24 -6.65 11.40
C ARG A 68 0.97 -6.46 12.21
N THR A 69 0.08 -5.59 11.74
CA THR A 69 -1.15 -5.22 12.46
C THR A 69 -2.41 -5.91 11.93
N GLY A 70 -2.36 -6.40 10.69
CA GLY A 70 -3.52 -6.90 9.95
C GLY A 70 -4.42 -5.79 9.38
N ALA A 71 -4.09 -4.51 9.61
CA ALA A 71 -4.90 -3.39 9.14
C ALA A 71 -4.82 -3.25 7.61
N THR A 72 -5.97 -2.96 7.00
CA THR A 72 -6.11 -2.76 5.56
C THR A 72 -6.47 -1.31 5.23
N PHE A 73 -6.01 -0.86 4.07
CA PHE A 73 -6.20 0.52 3.59
C PHE A 73 -6.42 0.48 2.10
N SER A 74 -7.34 1.29 1.58
CA SER A 74 -7.54 1.42 0.14
C SER A 74 -7.67 2.89 -0.28
N ALA A 75 -7.24 3.18 -1.50
CA ALA A 75 -7.30 4.53 -2.07
C ALA A 75 -7.34 4.50 -3.60
N ASN A 76 -7.91 5.56 -4.18
CA ASN A 76 -7.87 5.87 -5.61
C ASN A 76 -6.79 6.89 -5.95
N ASN A 77 -6.58 7.10 -7.27
CA ASN A 77 -5.81 8.23 -7.77
C ASN A 77 -6.48 9.57 -7.40
N THR A 78 -5.66 10.56 -7.09
CA THR A 78 -6.04 11.96 -6.90
C THR A 78 -5.38 12.85 -7.94
N LEU A 79 -5.83 14.10 -8.06
CA LEU A 79 -5.19 15.08 -8.95
C LEU A 79 -3.92 15.69 -8.32
N THR A 80 -3.93 15.80 -6.99
CA THR A 80 -2.88 16.42 -6.19
C THR A 80 -2.31 15.43 -5.18
N ILE A 81 -1.07 15.69 -4.76
CA ILE A 81 -0.41 14.98 -3.67
C ILE A 81 -1.14 15.35 -2.37
N ALA A 82 -1.24 14.40 -1.43
CA ALA A 82 -1.80 14.68 -0.10
C ALA A 82 -0.95 15.72 0.65
N ASP A 83 -1.60 16.70 1.28
CA ASP A 83 -0.91 17.75 2.06
C ASP A 83 -0.12 17.16 3.24
N ASN A 84 -0.62 16.07 3.81
CA ASN A 84 0.00 15.33 4.91
C ASN A 84 0.70 14.06 4.43
N LEU A 85 1.59 14.17 3.45
CA LEU A 85 2.39 13.02 3.00
C LEU A 85 3.35 12.55 4.09
N HIS A 86 3.38 11.26 4.37
CA HIS A 86 4.23 10.65 5.39
C HIS A 86 5.72 10.90 5.06
N PRO A 87 6.59 11.21 6.05
CA PRO A 87 7.99 11.58 5.81
C PRO A 87 8.77 10.60 4.92
N VAL A 88 8.51 9.30 5.05
CA VAL A 88 9.11 8.26 4.17
C VAL A 88 8.75 8.48 2.69
N LEU A 89 7.48 8.75 2.40
CA LEU A 89 7.02 9.00 1.02
C LEU A 89 7.47 10.37 0.53
N GLN A 90 7.47 11.38 1.41
CA GLN A 90 7.94 12.73 1.11
C GLN A 90 9.40 12.71 0.67
N ALA A 91 10.28 12.04 1.42
CA ALA A 91 11.70 11.94 1.09
C ALA A 91 11.93 11.22 -0.26
N ARG A 92 11.18 10.14 -0.53
CA ARG A 92 11.26 9.40 -1.80
C ARG A 92 10.73 10.20 -2.98
N LEU A 93 9.65 10.96 -2.78
CA LEU A 93 9.11 11.87 -3.78
C LEU A 93 10.12 12.95 -4.11
N GLN A 94 10.69 13.61 -3.11
CA GLN A 94 11.74 14.61 -3.31
C GLN A 94 12.94 14.02 -4.06
N SER A 95 13.40 12.83 -3.67
CA SER A 95 14.48 12.14 -4.40
C SER A 95 14.12 11.90 -5.87
N LEU A 96 12.91 11.39 -6.15
CA LEU A 96 12.44 11.14 -7.52
C LEU A 96 12.43 12.42 -8.35
N LEU A 97 11.89 13.51 -7.80
CA LEU A 97 11.81 14.80 -8.47
C LEU A 97 13.20 15.41 -8.73
N ASN A 98 14.17 15.17 -7.85
CA ASN A 98 15.53 15.66 -8.01
C ASN A 98 16.35 14.85 -9.04
N THR A 99 16.03 13.57 -9.25
CA THR A 99 16.80 12.69 -10.13
C THR A 99 16.15 12.44 -11.49
N THR A 100 14.95 12.97 -11.72
CA THR A 100 14.14 12.65 -12.91
C THR A 100 13.73 13.91 -13.65
N ASP A 101 14.12 14.03 -14.91
CA ASP A 101 13.59 15.05 -15.80
C ASP A 101 12.16 14.68 -16.25
N LEU A 102 11.18 15.13 -15.46
CA LEU A 102 9.77 14.89 -15.74
C LEU A 102 9.30 15.56 -17.04
N ALA A 103 9.91 16.68 -17.44
CA ALA A 103 9.56 17.37 -18.68
C ALA A 103 10.01 16.52 -19.88
N ALA A 104 11.26 16.04 -19.86
CA ALA A 104 11.76 15.15 -20.90
C ALA A 104 10.97 13.83 -20.96
N LEU A 105 10.58 13.24 -19.82
CA LEU A 105 9.73 12.04 -19.81
C LEU A 105 8.36 12.29 -20.46
N ARG A 106 7.75 13.45 -20.20
CA ARG A 106 6.45 13.82 -20.79
C ARG A 106 6.56 14.10 -22.29
N SER A 107 7.65 14.72 -22.74
CA SER A 107 7.90 14.93 -24.17
C SER A 107 8.14 13.62 -24.93
N ASN A 108 8.62 12.57 -24.24
CA ASN A 108 8.85 11.24 -24.80
C ASN A 108 7.74 10.22 -24.44
N ALA A 109 6.55 10.68 -24.05
CA ALA A 109 5.48 9.86 -23.49
C ALA A 109 4.93 8.76 -24.42
N GLY A 110 5.15 8.86 -25.73
CA GLY A 110 4.55 7.98 -26.75
C GLY A 110 4.76 6.48 -26.49
N SER A 111 5.90 6.08 -25.93
CA SER A 111 6.21 4.69 -25.56
C SER A 111 6.02 4.38 -24.07
N LEU A 112 5.84 5.40 -23.23
CA LEU A 112 5.78 5.27 -21.77
C LEU A 112 4.34 5.16 -21.25
N GLY A 113 3.33 5.51 -22.06
CA GLY A 113 1.93 5.43 -21.67
C GLY A 113 1.45 6.61 -20.83
N ARG A 114 0.18 6.62 -20.41
CA ARG A 114 -0.47 7.83 -19.85
C ARG A 114 0.02 8.26 -18.47
N TRP A 115 0.74 7.40 -17.74
CA TRP A 115 1.15 7.73 -16.36
C TRP A 115 2.17 8.87 -16.29
N VAL A 116 3.00 9.11 -17.31
CA VAL A 116 3.96 10.24 -17.29
C VAL A 116 3.28 11.61 -17.26
N HIS A 117 2.02 11.69 -17.67
CA HIS A 117 1.23 12.92 -17.63
C HIS A 117 0.53 13.16 -16.28
N SER A 118 0.61 12.20 -15.35
CA SER A 118 0.05 12.33 -14.02
C SER A 118 1.05 12.92 -13.03
N THR A 119 0.56 13.39 -11.87
CA THR A 119 1.38 13.93 -10.79
C THR A 119 2.04 12.78 -10.01
N PRO A 120 3.39 12.68 -9.98
CA PRO A 120 4.07 11.73 -9.10
C PRO A 120 3.63 11.95 -7.65
N GLY A 121 3.33 10.88 -6.92
CA GLY A 121 2.87 10.97 -5.53
C GLY A 121 1.37 11.09 -5.33
N ALA A 122 0.57 11.33 -6.39
CA ALA A 122 -0.90 11.44 -6.31
C ALA A 122 -1.63 10.14 -6.71
N HIS A 123 -0.91 9.02 -6.80
CA HIS A 123 -1.48 7.76 -7.31
C HIS A 123 -2.09 6.94 -6.19
N ALA A 124 -2.99 6.04 -6.55
CA ALA A 124 -3.67 5.13 -5.65
C ALA A 124 -2.68 4.39 -4.72
N GLU A 125 -1.55 3.91 -5.26
CA GLU A 125 -0.51 3.23 -4.49
C GLU A 125 0.06 4.10 -3.37
N ILE A 126 0.30 5.38 -3.68
CA ILE A 126 0.91 6.33 -2.76
C ILE A 126 -0.10 6.75 -1.71
N ASN A 127 -1.34 7.01 -2.11
CA ASN A 127 -2.42 7.39 -1.21
C ASN A 127 -2.73 6.26 -0.20
N ALA A 128 -2.82 5.01 -0.65
CA ALA A 128 -3.06 3.87 0.23
C ALA A 128 -1.88 3.60 1.17
N LEU A 129 -0.65 3.66 0.66
CA LEU A 129 0.55 3.50 1.48
C LEU A 129 0.72 4.64 2.48
N ASN A 130 0.34 5.87 2.12
CA ASN A 130 0.39 7.02 3.04
C ASN A 130 -0.50 6.78 4.26
N GLN A 131 -1.73 6.30 4.06
CA GLN A 131 -2.63 5.95 5.16
C GLN A 131 -2.03 4.86 6.05
N ALA A 132 -1.49 3.80 5.45
CA ALA A 132 -0.90 2.68 6.18
C ALA A 132 0.32 3.09 7.02
N LEU A 133 1.19 3.96 6.48
CA LEU A 133 2.37 4.47 7.19
C LEU A 133 1.98 5.35 8.37
N TRP A 134 1.03 6.26 8.19
CA TRP A 134 0.52 7.06 9.29
C TRP A 134 -0.14 6.22 10.37
N ALA A 135 -0.95 5.22 9.99
CA ALA A 135 -1.56 4.30 10.94
C ALA A 135 -0.48 3.54 11.75
N ARG A 136 0.57 3.04 11.08
CA ARG A 136 1.70 2.37 11.72
C ARG A 136 2.43 3.29 12.70
N GLN A 137 2.74 4.52 12.28
CA GLN A 137 3.42 5.49 13.12
C GLN A 137 2.57 5.89 14.33
N ASN A 138 1.27 6.14 14.13
CA ASN A 138 0.34 6.52 15.19
C ASN A 138 0.14 5.40 16.22
N ALA A 139 0.32 4.13 15.82
CA ALA A 139 0.35 2.99 16.73
C ALA A 139 1.68 2.86 17.50
N GLY A 140 2.66 3.74 17.27
CA GLY A 140 3.98 3.70 17.91
C GLY A 140 4.83 2.51 17.45
N LEU A 141 4.50 1.91 16.31
CA LEU A 141 5.19 0.74 15.79
C LEU A 141 6.27 1.15 14.78
N PRO A 142 7.40 0.43 14.72
CA PRO A 142 8.44 0.69 13.73
C PRO A 142 7.89 0.50 12.30
N ILE A 143 8.43 1.25 11.35
CA ILE A 143 8.08 1.14 9.94
C ILE A 143 9.11 0.27 9.24
N ASP A 144 8.69 -0.91 8.79
CA ASP A 144 9.41 -1.73 7.81
C ASP A 144 8.53 -1.88 6.57
N LEU A 145 9.00 -1.38 5.43
CA LEU A 145 8.23 -1.42 4.19
C LEU A 145 8.00 -2.85 3.68
N ASN A 146 8.86 -3.80 4.06
CA ASN A 146 8.72 -5.21 3.70
C ASN A 146 7.57 -5.91 4.44
N GLU A 147 6.96 -5.25 5.43
CA GLU A 147 5.78 -5.77 6.12
C GLU A 147 4.46 -5.31 5.46
N PHE A 148 4.52 -4.41 4.48
CA PHE A 148 3.36 -3.97 3.74
C PHE A 148 3.22 -4.78 2.44
N TRP A 149 1.97 -5.10 2.12
CA TRP A 149 1.60 -5.83 0.91
C TRP A 149 0.55 -5.05 0.15
N MET A 150 0.75 -4.96 -1.17
CA MET A 150 -0.05 -4.15 -2.07
C MET A 150 -0.72 -5.01 -3.13
N VAL A 151 -1.95 -4.68 -3.47
CA VAL A 151 -2.58 -5.11 -4.73
C VAL A 151 -3.24 -3.91 -5.39
N ASN A 152 -3.08 -3.81 -6.70
CA ASN A 152 -3.70 -2.76 -7.50
C ASN A 152 -4.77 -3.36 -8.40
N ARG A 153 -5.88 -2.67 -8.55
CA ARG A 153 -7.01 -3.12 -9.36
C ARG A 153 -7.43 -2.02 -10.32
N TRP A 154 -7.57 -2.37 -11.58
CA TRP A 154 -8.19 -1.49 -12.57
C TRP A 154 -9.66 -1.25 -12.22
N LEU A 155 -10.08 0.00 -12.27
CA LEU A 155 -11.49 0.41 -12.18
C LEU A 155 -12.15 0.47 -13.55
N THR A 156 -11.34 0.54 -14.61
CA THR A 156 -11.78 0.76 -15.99
C THR A 156 -11.80 -0.50 -16.84
N ASN A 157 -11.27 -1.62 -16.35
CA ASN A 157 -11.24 -2.89 -17.06
C ASN A 157 -11.15 -4.08 -16.09
N THR A 158 -11.26 -5.30 -16.64
CA THR A 158 -11.15 -6.57 -15.92
C THR A 158 -9.78 -7.21 -16.07
N ALA A 159 -8.78 -6.46 -16.54
CA ALA A 159 -7.42 -6.98 -16.66
C ALA A 159 -6.90 -7.37 -15.27
N PRO A 160 -5.82 -8.17 -15.22
CA PRO A 160 -5.22 -8.54 -13.95
C PRO A 160 -4.64 -7.35 -13.18
N ALA A 161 -3.93 -7.59 -12.07
CA ALA A 161 -3.53 -6.53 -11.16
C ALA A 161 -2.78 -5.41 -11.90
N ALA A 162 -3.17 -4.15 -11.65
CA ALA A 162 -2.58 -3.03 -12.35
C ALA A 162 -1.09 -2.91 -11.97
N PRO A 163 -0.15 -2.91 -12.94
CA PRO A 163 1.25 -2.80 -12.60
C PRO A 163 1.54 -1.43 -11.97
N ARG A 164 2.51 -1.39 -11.04
CA ARG A 164 3.05 -0.11 -10.57
C ARG A 164 3.67 0.64 -11.75
N CYS A 165 3.26 1.88 -11.94
CA CYS A 165 3.83 2.76 -12.96
C CYS A 165 5.28 3.16 -12.62
N GLY A 166 5.96 3.84 -13.56
CA GLY A 166 7.33 4.28 -13.39
C GLY A 166 7.55 5.25 -12.22
N TYR A 167 6.53 6.00 -11.80
CA TYR A 167 6.59 6.82 -10.58
C TYR A 167 6.35 6.00 -9.31
N CYS A 168 5.36 5.11 -9.30
CA CYS A 168 5.00 4.36 -8.09
C CYS A 168 6.06 3.33 -7.69
N ARG A 169 6.78 2.73 -8.65
CA ARG A 169 7.84 1.74 -8.37
C ARG A 169 8.92 2.26 -7.40
N PRO A 170 9.62 3.37 -7.67
CA PRO A 170 10.64 3.89 -6.75
C PRO A 170 10.04 4.39 -5.43
N LEU A 171 8.85 5.01 -5.45
CA LEU A 171 8.21 5.54 -4.24
C LEU A 171 7.77 4.44 -3.27
N THR A 172 7.37 3.28 -3.80
CA THR A 172 6.91 2.13 -3.01
C THR A 172 7.94 1.00 -2.94
N GLY A 173 9.22 1.29 -3.21
CA GLY A 173 10.31 0.30 -3.09
C GLY A 173 10.36 -0.33 -1.69
N GLY A 174 10.46 -1.67 -1.64
CA GLY A 174 10.37 -2.45 -0.40
C GLY A 174 8.96 -2.96 -0.06
N VAL A 175 7.90 -2.37 -0.62
CA VAL A 175 6.54 -2.92 -0.46
C VAL A 175 6.37 -4.16 -1.35
N ASN A 176 5.84 -5.24 -0.79
CA ASN A 176 5.52 -6.45 -1.53
C ASN A 176 4.30 -6.21 -2.42
N VAL A 177 4.37 -6.62 -3.68
CA VAL A 177 3.27 -6.42 -4.63
C VAL A 177 2.75 -7.75 -5.12
N LEU A 178 1.43 -7.92 -5.01
CA LEU A 178 0.72 -9.00 -5.64
C LEU A 178 0.40 -8.64 -7.07
N THR A 179 1.24 -9.13 -7.96
CA THR A 179 0.90 -9.36 -9.35
C THR A 179 0.30 -10.76 -9.39
N ASP A 180 -0.97 -10.84 -9.73
CA ASP A 180 -1.77 -12.04 -10.01
C ASP A 180 -1.01 -13.28 -10.49
#